data_AF-I3S1D8-F1
#
_entry.id   AF-I3S1D8-F1
#
_cell.length_a   1.000
_cell.length_b   1.000
_cell.length_c   1.000
_cell.angle_alpha   90.00
_cell.angle_beta   90.00
_cell.angle_gamma   90.00
#
_symmetry.space_group_name_H-M   'P 1'
#
loop_
_entity.id
_entity.type
_entity.pdbx_description
1 polymer ?
#
loop_
_entity_poly.entity_id
_entity_poly.type
_entity_poly.pdbx_seq_one_letter_code
_entity_poly.pdbx_strand_id
1 'polypeptide(L)'
;MWHRTFPSFRRILSSSFSTSRAKRVGTHNGTFHCDEALACFMLRLSKLFSGADIVRTRDSNLLEVLDAVVDVGRVYDPKRHRYDHHQRDFDQVFGNGFVTKLSSAGLIYKHFGLEIIANVLHLDEDHPHVHQLYPAIYRNFVEAVDAVDNGVSQYDLKESPKYIINTDLAFRVERLNFDWIDSDQSADAENEAFHRAMALAGGEFVENVNYYAKSWLPAQSIVMECLAAEKLLI
;
A
#
# COMPACT_ATOMS: atom_id res chain seq x y z
N MET A 1 27.36 8.43 -19.09
CA MET A 1 27.47 6.97 -19.35
C MET A 1 26.78 6.23 -18.19
N TRP A 2 25.45 6.10 -18.23
CA TRP A 2 24.63 5.49 -17.18
C TRP A 2 24.50 3.96 -17.36
N HIS A 3 25.63 3.30 -17.59
CA HIS A 3 25.76 1.84 -17.51
C HIS A 3 26.64 1.49 -16.31
N ARG A 4 26.06 1.52 -15.12
CA ARG A 4 26.60 0.87 -13.91
C ARG A 4 25.43 0.23 -13.16
N THR A 5 24.96 -0.89 -13.70
CA THR A 5 25.04 -2.21 -13.04
C THR A 5 24.39 -2.22 -11.66
N PHE A 6 23.10 -2.59 -11.64
CA PHE A 6 22.55 -3.32 -10.49
C PHE A 6 23.47 -4.51 -10.21
N PRO A 7 24.05 -4.65 -9.01
CA PRO A 7 24.96 -5.76 -8.76
C PRO A 7 24.17 -7.07 -8.69
N SER A 8 24.58 -8.04 -9.50
CA SER A 8 24.17 -9.45 -9.35
C SER A 8 24.95 -10.03 -8.16
N PHE A 9 24.30 -10.11 -6.99
CA PHE A 9 24.87 -10.81 -5.84
C PHE A 9 24.37 -12.25 -5.79
N ARG A 10 25.31 -13.19 -5.87
CA ARG A 10 25.07 -14.61 -5.61
C ARG A 10 24.75 -14.82 -4.13
N ARG A 11 23.58 -15.43 -3.94
CA ARG A 11 22.98 -15.96 -2.71
C ARG A 11 23.94 -16.85 -1.91
N ILE A 12 24.18 -16.49 -0.65
CA ILE A 12 24.44 -17.47 0.42
C ILE A 12 23.20 -17.43 1.33
N LEU A 13 22.22 -18.28 1.07
CA LEU A 13 21.20 -18.56 2.09
C LEU A 13 21.78 -19.61 3.03
N SER A 14 22.20 -19.16 4.20
CA SER A 14 22.12 -20.00 5.40
C SER A 14 20.67 -19.92 5.88
N SER A 15 19.84 -20.92 5.55
CA SER A 15 18.49 -21.01 6.09
C SER A 15 18.55 -21.74 7.43
N SER A 16 18.71 -20.98 8.52
CA SER A 16 18.21 -21.43 9.81
C SER A 16 16.68 -21.33 9.76
N PHE A 17 15.98 -22.46 9.64
CA PHE A 17 14.54 -22.50 9.75
C PHE A 17 14.15 -22.17 11.20
N SER A 18 13.78 -20.91 11.43
CA SER A 18 13.06 -20.48 12.63
C SER A 18 11.66 -21.09 12.57
N THR A 19 11.27 -21.84 13.59
CA THR A 19 9.93 -22.41 13.80
C THR A 19 8.92 -21.36 14.29
N SER A 20 9.07 -20.09 13.92
CA SER A 20 8.10 -19.06 14.26
C SER A 20 6.84 -19.23 13.40
N ARG A 21 5.69 -19.45 14.04
CA ARG A 21 4.37 -19.41 13.39
C ARG A 21 4.25 -18.14 12.54
N ALA A 22 3.68 -18.27 11.34
CA ALA A 22 3.37 -17.12 10.49
C ALA A 22 2.54 -16.10 11.28
N LYS A 23 2.89 -14.82 11.14
CA LYS A 23 2.15 -13.72 11.74
C LYS A 23 0.74 -13.69 11.17
N ARG A 24 -0.22 -13.19 11.94
CA ARG A 24 -1.63 -13.11 11.53
C ARG A 24 -2.09 -11.66 11.51
N VAL A 25 -2.62 -11.24 10.37
CA VAL A 25 -3.15 -9.89 10.16
C VAL A 25 -4.67 -9.97 10.04
N GLY A 26 -5.38 -9.22 10.87
CA GLY A 26 -6.83 -9.11 10.85
C GLY A 26 -7.32 -8.00 9.93
N THR A 27 -8.39 -8.26 9.18
CA THR A 27 -9.22 -7.22 8.55
C THR A 27 -10.69 -7.66 8.61
N HIS A 28 -11.63 -6.83 8.20
CA HIS A 28 -13.04 -7.22 8.22
C HIS A 28 -13.41 -8.25 7.13
N ASN A 29 -14.45 -9.04 7.38
CA ASN A 29 -15.09 -9.92 6.38
C ASN A 29 -16.21 -9.20 5.59
N GLY A 30 -16.91 -9.87 4.68
CA GLY A 30 -17.94 -9.27 3.84
C GLY A 30 -17.39 -8.42 2.69
N THR A 31 -18.16 -7.44 2.22
CA THR A 31 -17.70 -6.50 1.18
C THR A 31 -16.36 -5.89 1.57
N PHE A 32 -15.42 -5.91 0.63
CA PHE A 32 -14.07 -5.38 0.78
C PHE A 32 -13.77 -4.24 -0.19
N HIS A 33 -12.82 -3.40 0.20
CA HIS A 33 -12.37 -2.24 -0.55
C HIS A 33 -10.91 -2.39 -0.97
N CYS A 34 -10.45 -1.41 -1.75
CA CYS A 34 -9.05 -1.35 -2.17
C CYS A 34 -8.12 -1.01 -1.01
N ASP A 35 -8.62 -0.29 0.00
CA ASP A 35 -7.87 0.09 1.19
C ASP A 35 -7.22 -1.12 1.87
N GLU A 36 -8.04 -1.98 2.45
CA GLU A 36 -7.58 -3.08 3.28
C GLU A 36 -6.93 -4.20 2.46
N ALA A 37 -7.31 -4.34 1.18
CA ALA A 37 -6.64 -5.24 0.24
C ALA A 37 -5.19 -4.79 0.01
N LEU A 38 -4.95 -3.50 -0.24
CA LEU A 38 -3.62 -2.95 -0.43
C LEU A 38 -2.83 -2.95 0.89
N ALA A 39 -3.45 -2.58 2.01
CA ALA A 39 -2.83 -2.59 3.34
C ALA A 39 -2.30 -3.98 3.71
N CYS A 40 -3.13 -5.03 3.54
CA CYS A 40 -2.73 -6.42 3.80
C CYS A 40 -1.59 -6.87 2.88
N PHE A 41 -1.62 -6.49 1.60
CA PHE A 41 -0.55 -6.84 0.66
C PHE A 41 0.77 -6.16 1.05
N MET A 42 0.74 -4.85 1.34
CA MET A 42 1.90 -4.07 1.75
C MET A 42 2.54 -4.61 3.03
N LEU A 43 1.73 -4.99 4.04
CA LEU A 43 2.25 -5.62 5.25
C LEU A 43 3.04 -6.90 4.94
N ARG A 44 2.58 -7.73 3.99
CA ARG A 44 3.31 -8.95 3.59
C ARG A 44 4.65 -8.68 2.91
N LEU A 45 4.92 -7.44 2.48
CA LEU A 45 6.22 -6.99 1.98
C LEU A 45 7.16 -6.47 3.08
N SER A 46 6.68 -6.26 4.31
CA SER A 46 7.52 -5.93 5.47
C SER A 46 8.27 -7.16 6.00
N LYS A 47 9.35 -6.95 6.76
CA LYS A 47 10.07 -8.02 7.46
C LYS A 47 9.20 -8.63 8.57
N LEU A 48 8.50 -7.78 9.33
CA LEU A 48 7.73 -8.22 10.50
C LEU A 48 6.54 -9.11 10.11
N PHE A 49 5.83 -8.76 9.03
CA PHE A 49 4.64 -9.48 8.58
C PHE A 49 4.85 -10.25 7.28
N SER A 50 6.11 -10.56 6.95
CA SER A 50 6.45 -11.32 5.74
C SER A 50 5.69 -12.65 5.70
N GLY A 51 4.91 -12.84 4.64
CA GLY A 51 4.10 -14.05 4.47
C GLY A 51 2.99 -14.24 5.50
N ALA A 52 2.56 -13.18 6.20
CA ALA A 52 1.50 -13.27 7.19
C ALA A 52 0.18 -13.85 6.64
N ASP A 53 -0.49 -14.63 7.47
CA ASP A 53 -1.83 -15.16 7.22
C ASP A 53 -2.86 -14.04 7.40
N ILE A 54 -3.79 -13.93 6.46
CA ILE A 54 -4.87 -12.95 6.53
C ILE A 54 -6.09 -13.59 7.18
N VAL A 55 -6.64 -12.91 8.19
CA VAL A 55 -7.82 -13.34 8.94
C VAL A 55 -8.92 -12.31 8.74
N ARG A 56 -9.99 -12.67 8.02
CA ARG A 56 -11.14 -11.79 7.77
C ARG A 56 -12.23 -12.01 8.83
N THR A 57 -12.46 -11.04 9.71
CA THR A 57 -13.42 -11.11 10.82
C THR A 57 -13.76 -9.74 11.42
N ARG A 58 -14.95 -9.61 12.02
CA ARG A 58 -15.32 -8.48 12.90
C ARG A 58 -15.43 -8.87 14.38
N ASP A 59 -15.11 -10.11 14.74
CA ASP A 59 -15.11 -10.56 16.14
C ASP A 59 -13.98 -9.89 16.92
N SER A 60 -14.34 -9.00 17.85
CA SER A 60 -13.38 -8.25 18.67
C SER A 60 -12.47 -9.14 19.50
N ASN A 61 -12.95 -10.30 19.96
CA ASN A 61 -12.13 -11.22 20.76
C ASN A 61 -11.05 -11.88 19.89
N LEU A 62 -11.38 -12.20 18.65
CA LEU A 62 -10.41 -12.73 17.71
C LEU A 62 -9.41 -11.65 17.28
N LEU A 63 -9.87 -10.43 16.97
CA LEU A 63 -9.02 -9.31 16.57
C LEU A 63 -7.99 -8.94 17.66
N GLU A 64 -8.36 -9.03 18.93
CA GLU A 64 -7.48 -8.68 20.05
C GLU A 64 -6.21 -9.55 20.09
N VAL A 65 -6.30 -10.82 19.68
CA VAL A 65 -5.17 -11.77 19.72
C VAL A 65 -4.35 -11.82 18.42
N LEU A 66 -4.69 -11.02 17.41
CA LEU A 66 -3.94 -10.95 16.15
C LEU A 66 -2.73 -10.02 16.25
N ASP A 67 -1.69 -10.35 15.48
CA ASP A 67 -0.41 -9.62 15.49
C ASP A 67 -0.54 -8.21 14.92
N ALA A 68 -1.42 -8.01 13.94
CA ALA A 68 -1.84 -6.70 13.45
C ALA A 68 -3.33 -6.73 13.06
N VAL A 69 -3.94 -5.56 13.03
CA VAL A 69 -5.32 -5.37 12.55
C VAL A 69 -5.36 -4.12 11.69
N VAL A 70 -5.98 -4.22 10.52
CA VAL A 70 -6.20 -3.12 9.58
C VAL A 70 -7.69 -2.99 9.30
N ASP A 71 -8.16 -1.76 9.11
CA ASP A 71 -9.52 -1.46 8.65
C ASP A 71 -10.70 -2.00 9.48
N VAL A 72 -10.42 -2.44 10.71
CA VAL A 72 -11.45 -2.93 11.63
C VAL A 72 -11.03 -2.73 13.09
N GLY A 73 -12.02 -2.54 13.96
CA GLY A 73 -11.85 -2.42 15.41
C GLY A 73 -11.85 -0.99 15.93
N ARG A 74 -11.88 0.03 15.07
CA ARG A 74 -11.89 1.47 15.38
C ARG A 74 -10.72 1.91 16.26
N VAL A 75 -9.53 1.32 16.06
CA VAL A 75 -8.32 1.67 16.82
C VAL A 75 -7.15 1.96 15.89
N TYR A 76 -6.53 3.13 16.08
CA TYR A 76 -5.24 3.47 15.51
C TYR A 76 -4.20 3.50 16.63
N ASP A 77 -3.36 2.47 16.67
CA ASP A 77 -2.25 2.33 17.61
C ASP A 77 -1.08 1.62 16.90
N PRO A 78 -0.11 2.39 16.34
CA PRO A 78 1.05 1.83 15.67
C PRO A 78 1.92 0.93 16.56
N LYS A 79 1.92 1.14 17.89
CA LYS A 79 2.71 0.32 18.82
C LYS A 79 2.11 -1.08 18.99
N ARG A 80 0.78 -1.18 18.81
CA ARG A 80 0.04 -2.45 18.84
C ARG A 80 -0.34 -2.95 17.44
N HIS A 81 0.18 -2.31 16.39
CA HIS A 81 -0.15 -2.61 15.00
C HIS A 81 -1.66 -2.64 14.72
N ARG A 82 -2.37 -1.63 15.22
CA ARG A 82 -3.78 -1.38 14.91
C ARG A 82 -3.86 -0.18 13.97
N TYR A 83 -4.36 -0.38 12.77
CA TYR A 83 -4.34 0.59 11.68
C TYR A 83 -5.75 0.72 11.08
N ASP A 84 -6.69 1.21 11.89
CA ASP A 84 -8.05 1.55 11.45
C ASP A 84 -8.22 3.08 11.52
N HIS A 85 -8.92 3.65 10.54
CA HIS A 85 -9.19 5.08 10.38
C HIS A 85 -10.66 5.48 10.69
N HIS A 86 -11.53 4.51 11.01
CA HIS A 86 -12.98 4.71 11.20
C HIS A 86 -13.38 5.42 12.52
N GLN A 87 -12.44 6.04 13.25
CA GLN A 87 -12.76 6.83 14.43
C GLN A 87 -13.34 8.18 14.02
N ARG A 88 -14.34 8.66 14.77
CA ARG A 88 -15.00 9.94 14.48
C ARG A 88 -14.02 11.11 14.42
N ASP A 89 -13.04 11.09 15.32
CA ASP A 89 -12.05 12.17 15.47
C ASP A 89 -10.72 11.83 14.77
N PHE A 90 -10.71 10.86 13.84
CA PHE A 90 -9.51 10.52 13.08
C PHE A 90 -9.15 11.66 12.10
N ASP A 91 -7.92 12.14 12.22
CA ASP A 91 -7.39 13.31 11.50
C ASP A 91 -5.96 13.09 10.97
N GLN A 92 -5.48 11.85 10.97
CA GLN A 92 -4.10 11.57 10.59
C GLN A 92 -3.91 11.75 9.09
N VAL A 93 -2.82 12.44 8.75
CA VAL A 93 -2.34 12.65 7.38
C VAL A 93 -0.93 12.09 7.22
N PHE A 94 -0.48 11.90 5.99
CA PHE A 94 0.87 11.39 5.70
C PHE A 94 1.99 12.30 6.23
N GLY A 95 1.75 13.61 6.31
CA GLY A 95 2.78 14.63 6.53
C GLY A 95 3.31 15.13 5.20
N ASN A 96 4.54 15.66 5.13
CA ASN A 96 5.20 16.06 3.88
C ASN A 96 4.41 17.03 2.97
N GLY A 97 3.52 17.84 3.55
CA GLY A 97 2.65 18.78 2.81
C GLY A 97 1.36 18.17 2.27
N PHE A 98 1.10 16.88 2.48
CA PHE A 98 -0.16 16.22 2.13
C PHE A 98 -1.21 16.47 3.21
N VAL A 99 -2.46 16.67 2.77
CA VAL A 99 -3.60 17.00 3.63
C VAL A 99 -4.71 15.96 3.58
N THR A 100 -4.62 14.99 2.67
CA THR A 100 -5.55 13.87 2.55
C THR A 100 -5.48 13.01 3.82
N LYS A 101 -6.65 12.74 4.41
CA LYS A 101 -6.76 11.81 5.55
C LYS A 101 -6.35 10.42 5.09
N LEU A 102 -5.64 9.70 5.94
CA LEU A 102 -5.18 8.34 5.64
C LEU A 102 -6.33 7.33 5.78
N SER A 103 -6.41 6.35 4.88
CA SER A 103 -7.08 5.08 5.13
C SER A 103 -6.09 4.09 5.76
N SER A 104 -6.48 2.83 5.92
CA SER A 104 -5.60 1.79 6.49
C SER A 104 -4.34 1.57 5.63
N ALA A 105 -4.43 1.66 4.31
CA ALA A 105 -3.32 1.57 3.36
C ALA A 105 -2.35 2.72 3.55
N GLY A 106 -2.83 3.96 3.65
CA GLY A 106 -2.02 5.12 3.98
C GLY A 106 -1.34 5.00 5.34
N LEU A 107 -2.02 4.44 6.34
CA LEU A 107 -1.43 4.15 7.65
C LEU A 107 -0.30 3.12 7.55
N ILE A 108 -0.50 2.00 6.85
CA ILE A 108 0.56 1.02 6.62
C ILE A 108 1.74 1.66 5.88
N TYR A 109 1.47 2.43 4.84
CA TYR A 109 2.50 3.12 4.08
C TYR A 109 3.26 4.16 4.93
N LYS A 110 2.56 4.88 5.83
CA LYS A 110 3.18 5.82 6.76
C LYS A 110 4.17 5.14 7.72
N HIS A 111 3.88 3.93 8.17
CA HIS A 111 4.72 3.23 9.17
C HIS A 111 5.74 2.26 8.57
N PHE A 112 5.47 1.69 7.40
CA PHE A 112 6.30 0.66 6.78
C PHE A 112 6.77 1.01 5.37
N GLY A 113 6.34 2.13 4.79
CA GLY A 113 6.55 2.37 3.35
C GLY A 113 8.01 2.53 2.93
N LEU A 114 8.88 3.06 3.79
CA LEU A 114 10.34 3.06 3.54
C LEU A 114 10.88 1.63 3.44
N GLU A 115 10.60 0.80 4.45
CA GLU A 115 10.96 -0.62 4.48
C GLU A 115 10.40 -1.38 3.27
N ILE A 116 9.13 -1.16 2.93
CA ILE A 116 8.45 -1.83 1.82
C ILE A 116 9.11 -1.47 0.49
N ILE A 117 9.38 -0.18 0.22
CA ILE A 117 10.06 0.24 -1.01
C ILE A 117 11.45 -0.39 -1.08
N ALA A 118 12.20 -0.34 0.02
CA ALA A 118 13.54 -0.92 0.11
C ALA A 118 13.51 -2.43 -0.22
N ASN A 119 12.54 -3.17 0.35
CA ASN A 119 12.37 -4.60 0.09
C ASN A 119 11.99 -4.90 -1.36
N VAL A 120 11.11 -4.11 -1.97
CA VAL A 120 10.71 -4.24 -3.39
C VAL A 120 11.89 -3.99 -4.33
N LEU A 121 12.75 -3.03 -4.00
CA LEU A 121 13.89 -2.64 -4.84
C LEU A 121 15.18 -3.40 -4.50
N HIS A 122 15.17 -4.21 -3.44
CA HIS A 122 16.35 -4.87 -2.88
C HIS A 122 17.47 -3.87 -2.52
N LEU A 123 17.10 -2.78 -1.85
CA LEU A 123 17.99 -1.74 -1.33
C LEU A 123 17.95 -1.70 0.19
N ASP A 124 18.90 -0.98 0.80
CA ASP A 124 18.83 -0.61 2.21
C ASP A 124 17.74 0.45 2.43
N GLU A 125 17.10 0.43 3.59
CA GLU A 125 16.03 1.37 3.95
C GLU A 125 16.53 2.83 3.95
N ASP A 126 17.78 3.04 4.39
CA ASP A 126 18.44 4.35 4.42
C ASP A 126 18.96 4.81 3.05
N HIS A 127 18.73 4.03 1.98
CA HIS A 127 19.23 4.39 0.66
C HIS A 127 18.56 5.70 0.17
N PRO A 128 19.30 6.71 -0.33
CA PRO A 128 18.73 8.02 -0.69
C PRO A 128 17.55 7.94 -1.68
N HIS A 129 17.62 7.03 -2.66
CA HIS A 129 16.51 6.79 -3.58
C HIS A 129 15.24 6.28 -2.89
N VAL A 130 15.33 5.47 -1.84
CA VAL A 130 14.16 5.01 -1.07
C VAL A 130 13.46 6.21 -0.43
N HIS A 131 14.22 7.09 0.22
CA HIS A 131 13.70 8.33 0.80
C HIS A 131 13.11 9.29 -0.24
N GLN A 132 13.71 9.38 -1.43
CA GLN A 132 13.20 10.21 -2.53
C GLN A 132 11.90 9.63 -3.12
N LEU A 133 11.81 8.30 -3.22
CA LEU A 133 10.64 7.59 -3.75
C LEU A 133 9.46 7.60 -2.79
N TYR A 134 9.71 7.60 -1.48
CA TYR A 134 8.67 7.52 -0.46
C TYR A 134 7.54 8.57 -0.60
N PRO A 135 7.83 9.89 -0.64
CA PRO A 135 6.77 10.87 -0.89
C PRO A 135 6.26 10.87 -2.34
N ALA A 136 7.06 10.40 -3.30
CA ALA A 136 6.66 10.34 -4.71
C ALA A 136 5.63 9.23 -4.97
N ILE A 137 5.83 8.04 -4.41
CA ILE A 137 4.91 6.90 -4.52
C ILE A 137 3.63 7.19 -3.72
N TYR A 138 3.72 7.82 -2.54
CA TYR A 138 2.53 8.27 -1.83
C TYR A 138 1.63 9.14 -2.73
N ARG A 139 2.20 10.25 -3.24
CA ARG A 139 1.50 11.21 -4.11
C ARG A 139 0.84 10.56 -5.32
N ASN A 140 1.55 9.65 -5.97
CA ASN A 140 1.17 9.16 -7.29
C ASN A 140 0.51 7.79 -7.26
N PHE A 141 0.21 7.25 -6.08
CA PHE A 141 -0.46 5.96 -5.93
C PHE A 141 -1.30 5.89 -4.65
N VAL A 142 -0.66 5.94 -3.48
CA VAL A 142 -1.33 5.63 -2.20
C VAL A 142 -2.35 6.71 -1.81
N GLU A 143 -2.05 7.98 -2.08
CA GLU A 143 -2.95 9.09 -1.77
C GLU A 143 -4.31 8.96 -2.48
N ALA A 144 -4.34 8.40 -3.69
CA ALA A 144 -5.60 8.17 -4.40
C ALA A 144 -6.45 7.08 -3.72
N VAL A 145 -5.82 6.05 -3.17
CA VAL A 145 -6.51 5.01 -2.39
C VAL A 145 -7.07 5.60 -1.11
N ASP A 146 -6.25 6.35 -0.37
CA ASP A 146 -6.67 7.08 0.84
C ASP A 146 -7.86 8.01 0.57
N ALA A 147 -7.77 8.80 -0.51
CA ALA A 147 -8.80 9.78 -0.87
C ALA A 147 -10.13 9.10 -1.23
N VAL A 148 -10.10 8.05 -2.06
CA VAL A 148 -11.31 7.32 -2.48
C VAL A 148 -12.00 6.69 -1.27
N ASP A 149 -11.23 6.05 -0.41
CA ASP A 149 -11.75 5.35 0.76
C ASP A 149 -12.36 6.32 1.79
N ASN A 150 -11.74 7.49 1.99
CA ASN A 150 -12.29 8.56 2.82
C ASN A 150 -13.38 9.40 2.13
N GLY A 151 -13.82 9.05 0.92
CA GLY A 151 -14.86 9.76 0.17
C GLY A 151 -14.47 11.18 -0.28
N VAL A 152 -13.18 11.44 -0.43
CA VAL A 152 -12.63 12.72 -0.87
C VAL A 152 -12.68 12.83 -2.38
N SER A 153 -13.31 13.89 -2.89
CA SER A 153 -13.31 14.20 -4.32
C SER A 153 -11.97 14.81 -4.73
N GLN A 154 -11.51 14.50 -5.95
CA GLN A 154 -10.26 15.04 -6.50
C GLN A 154 -10.29 16.58 -6.66
N TYR A 155 -11.47 17.17 -6.77
CA TYR A 155 -11.69 18.60 -6.88
C TYR A 155 -12.87 19.02 -6.00
N ASP A 156 -12.86 20.27 -5.54
CA ASP A 156 -14.03 20.88 -4.90
C ASP A 156 -15.19 20.96 -5.91
N LEU A 157 -16.23 20.16 -5.69
CA LEU A 157 -17.36 20.07 -6.60
C LEU A 157 -18.37 21.18 -6.31
N LYS A 158 -18.53 22.12 -7.24
CA LYS A 158 -19.68 23.03 -7.30
C LYS A 158 -20.83 22.49 -8.16
N GLU A 159 -20.51 21.55 -9.05
CA GLU A 159 -21.42 20.89 -9.98
C GLU A 159 -21.08 19.39 -10.03
N SER A 160 -22.04 18.57 -10.45
CA SER A 160 -21.84 17.13 -10.66
C SER A 160 -20.84 16.86 -11.79
N PRO A 161 -20.06 15.75 -11.72
CA PRO A 161 -19.13 15.41 -12.78
C PRO A 161 -19.87 15.12 -14.10
N LYS A 162 -19.24 15.49 -15.22
CA LYS A 162 -19.81 15.29 -16.57
C LYS A 162 -19.89 13.81 -17.00
N TYR A 163 -19.07 12.96 -16.38
CA TYR A 163 -19.05 11.52 -16.60
C TYR A 163 -18.51 10.82 -15.35
N ILE A 164 -18.78 9.52 -15.23
CA ILE A 164 -18.32 8.66 -14.12
C ILE A 164 -17.12 7.85 -14.62
N ILE A 165 -16.07 7.77 -13.80
CA ILE A 165 -14.92 6.88 -14.03
C ILE A 165 -15.10 5.68 -13.09
N ASN A 166 -15.07 4.47 -13.65
CA ASN A 166 -15.14 3.21 -12.90
C ASN A 166 -13.99 2.25 -13.26
N THR A 167 -12.93 2.80 -13.87
CA THR A 167 -11.77 2.05 -14.35
C THR A 167 -10.57 2.13 -13.43
N ASP A 168 -10.62 2.95 -12.39
CA ASP A 168 -9.55 3.04 -11.39
C ASP A 168 -9.45 1.76 -10.54
N LEU A 169 -8.37 1.71 -9.75
CA LEU A 169 -8.03 0.56 -8.95
C LEU A 169 -9.11 0.22 -7.92
N ALA A 170 -9.76 1.23 -7.31
CA ALA A 170 -10.77 1.00 -6.29
C ALA A 170 -11.99 0.28 -6.88
N PHE A 171 -12.52 0.76 -8.00
CA PHE A 171 -13.61 0.08 -8.70
C PHE A 171 -13.21 -1.29 -9.27
N ARG A 172 -11.93 -1.47 -9.66
CA ARG A 172 -11.43 -2.78 -10.13
C ARG A 172 -11.37 -3.81 -9.02
N VAL A 173 -10.99 -3.39 -7.81
CA VAL A 173 -11.07 -4.22 -6.60
C VAL A 173 -12.53 -4.49 -6.23
N GLU A 174 -13.39 -3.47 -6.27
CA GLU A 174 -14.81 -3.60 -5.95
C GLU A 174 -15.49 -4.69 -6.79
N ARG A 175 -15.16 -4.78 -8.09
CA ARG A 175 -15.68 -5.82 -9.01
C ARG A 175 -15.30 -7.26 -8.66
N LEU A 176 -14.40 -7.46 -7.70
CA LEU A 176 -14.06 -8.79 -7.20
C LEU A 176 -14.92 -9.21 -6.01
N ASN A 177 -15.68 -8.29 -5.42
CA ASN A 177 -16.70 -8.64 -4.44
C ASN A 177 -17.80 -9.51 -5.07
N PHE A 178 -18.51 -10.24 -4.21
CA PHE A 178 -19.65 -11.04 -4.64
C PHE A 178 -20.80 -10.19 -5.13
N ASP A 179 -21.44 -10.70 -6.17
CA ASP A 179 -22.74 -10.25 -6.61
C ASP A 179 -23.82 -11.08 -5.89
N TRP A 180 -25.00 -10.49 -5.70
CA TRP A 180 -26.14 -11.16 -5.05
C TRP A 180 -26.62 -12.39 -5.84
N ILE A 181 -26.24 -12.51 -7.11
CA ILE A 181 -26.57 -13.64 -7.99
C ILE A 181 -25.56 -14.80 -7.90
N ASP A 182 -24.41 -14.60 -7.22
CA ASP A 182 -23.41 -15.65 -7.09
C ASP A 182 -23.95 -16.84 -6.30
N SER A 183 -23.74 -18.05 -6.85
CA SER A 183 -24.26 -19.29 -6.31
C SER A 183 -23.47 -19.82 -5.12
N ASP A 184 -22.19 -19.45 -5.00
CA ASP A 184 -21.32 -19.78 -3.87
C ASP A 184 -21.02 -18.50 -3.08
N GLN A 185 -21.70 -18.36 -1.94
CA GLN A 185 -21.49 -17.27 -0.98
C GLN A 185 -20.77 -17.77 0.29
N SER A 186 -19.96 -18.81 0.16
CA SER A 186 -19.17 -19.33 1.28
C SER A 186 -18.06 -18.36 1.70
N ALA A 187 -17.66 -18.45 2.97
CA ALA A 187 -16.54 -17.66 3.51
C ALA A 187 -15.21 -17.97 2.79
N ASP A 188 -15.01 -19.22 2.35
CA ASP A 188 -13.80 -19.62 1.62
C ASP A 188 -13.74 -18.93 0.25
N ALA A 189 -14.84 -18.92 -0.49
CA ALA A 189 -14.91 -18.22 -1.78
C ALA A 189 -14.73 -16.69 -1.61
N GLU A 190 -15.26 -16.10 -0.52
CA GLU A 190 -15.07 -14.68 -0.20
C GLU A 190 -13.59 -14.37 0.09
N ASN A 191 -12.92 -15.23 0.86
CA ASN A 191 -11.50 -15.10 1.16
C ASN A 191 -10.63 -15.24 -0.11
N GLU A 192 -10.97 -16.17 -1.01
CA GLU A 192 -10.30 -16.30 -2.31
C GLU A 192 -10.50 -15.04 -3.17
N ALA A 193 -11.70 -14.45 -3.16
CA ALA A 193 -11.95 -13.17 -3.83
C ALA A 193 -11.10 -12.04 -3.27
N PHE A 194 -10.98 -11.97 -1.94
CA PHE A 194 -10.12 -10.99 -1.29
C PHE A 194 -8.64 -11.21 -1.64
N HIS A 195 -8.16 -12.45 -1.72
CA HIS A 195 -6.79 -12.74 -2.14
C HIS A 195 -6.52 -12.27 -3.59
N ARG A 196 -7.51 -12.39 -4.49
CA ARG A 196 -7.41 -11.79 -5.83
C ARG A 196 -7.35 -10.27 -5.77
N ALA A 197 -8.13 -9.63 -4.91
CA ALA A 197 -8.09 -8.19 -4.70
C ALA A 197 -6.73 -7.71 -4.17
N MET A 198 -6.16 -8.41 -3.19
CA MET A 198 -4.81 -8.16 -2.70
C MET A 198 -3.76 -8.28 -3.81
N ALA A 199 -3.85 -9.33 -4.64
CA ALA A 199 -2.91 -9.53 -5.75
C ALA A 199 -3.03 -8.42 -6.81
N LEU A 200 -4.24 -7.97 -7.11
CA LEU A 200 -4.51 -6.88 -8.03
C LEU A 200 -3.94 -5.55 -7.52
N ALA A 201 -4.34 -5.10 -6.33
CA ALA A 201 -3.89 -3.83 -5.77
C ALA A 201 -2.38 -3.84 -5.48
N GLY A 202 -1.88 -4.95 -4.95
CA GLY A 202 -0.48 -5.14 -4.66
C GLY A 202 0.42 -5.19 -5.90
N GLY A 203 -0.04 -5.85 -6.96
CA GLY A 203 0.66 -5.89 -8.25
C GLY A 203 0.87 -4.49 -8.82
N GLU A 204 -0.19 -3.69 -8.86
CA GLU A 204 -0.12 -2.31 -9.36
C GLU A 204 0.76 -1.40 -8.49
N PHE A 205 0.73 -1.60 -7.16
CA PHE A 205 1.64 -0.90 -6.25
C PHE A 205 3.11 -1.22 -6.58
N VAL A 206 3.45 -2.50 -6.73
CA VAL A 206 4.82 -2.94 -7.06
C VAL A 206 5.25 -2.44 -8.44
N GLU A 207 4.35 -2.46 -9.43
CA GLU A 207 4.60 -1.88 -10.76
C GLU A 207 4.87 -0.38 -10.67
N ASN A 208 4.08 0.36 -9.88
CA ASN A 208 4.27 1.79 -9.65
C ASN A 208 5.63 2.09 -8.99
N VAL A 209 5.98 1.37 -7.93
CA VAL A 209 7.31 1.49 -7.26
C VAL A 209 8.43 1.27 -8.28
N ASN A 210 8.33 0.20 -9.08
CA ASN A 210 9.31 -0.12 -10.11
C ASN A 210 9.40 0.95 -11.20
N TYR A 211 8.27 1.49 -11.66
CA TYR A 211 8.23 2.57 -12.64
C TYR A 211 8.97 3.82 -12.11
N TYR A 212 8.66 4.24 -10.89
CA TYR A 212 9.30 5.43 -10.31
C TYR A 212 10.81 5.22 -10.10
N ALA A 213 11.21 4.02 -9.66
CA ALA A 213 12.61 3.69 -9.44
C ALA A 213 13.43 3.58 -10.75
N LYS A 214 12.86 2.94 -11.78
CA LYS A 214 13.60 2.56 -13.00
C LYS A 214 13.47 3.56 -14.15
N SER A 215 12.42 4.38 -14.15
CA SER A 215 12.14 5.33 -15.23
C SER A 215 12.15 6.77 -14.73
N TRP A 216 11.40 7.09 -13.68
CA TRP A 216 11.24 8.47 -13.22
C TRP A 216 12.52 9.03 -12.56
N LEU A 217 13.15 8.29 -11.63
CA LEU A 217 14.39 8.73 -10.98
C LEU A 217 15.55 9.00 -11.94
N PRO A 218 15.88 8.10 -12.90
CA PRO A 218 16.91 8.39 -13.89
C PRO A 218 16.58 9.60 -14.77
N ALA A 219 15.32 9.74 -15.20
CA ALA A 219 14.89 10.88 -15.99
C ALA A 219 15.06 12.21 -15.23
N GLN A 220 14.69 12.24 -13.94
CA GLN A 220 14.88 13.42 -13.10
C GLN A 220 16.37 13.79 -12.98
N SER A 221 17.25 12.80 -12.82
CA SER A 221 18.71 13.03 -12.73
C SER A 221 19.26 13.68 -14.00
N ILE A 222 18.85 13.20 -15.18
CA ILE A 222 19.25 13.77 -16.47
C ILE A 222 18.77 15.22 -16.62
N VAL A 223 17.51 15.51 -16.26
CA VAL A 223 16.96 16.87 -16.34
C VAL A 223 17.74 17.82 -15.43
N MET A 224 18.05 17.39 -14.20
CA MET A 224 18.82 18.19 -13.25
C MET A 224 20.26 18.43 -13.74
N GLU A 225 20.90 17.44 -14.34
CA GLU A 225 22.21 17.60 -14.99
C GLU A 225 22.17 18.64 -16.12
N CYS A 226 21.15 18.59 -16.97
CA CYS A 226 20.97 19.57 -18.06
C CYS A 226 20.76 21.00 -17.53
N LEU A 227 19.89 21.19 -16.53
CA LEU A 227 19.64 22.50 -15.93
C LEU A 227 20.87 23.06 -15.20
N ALA A 228 21.68 22.19 -14.58
CA ALA A 228 22.92 22.59 -13.96
C ALA A 228 23.97 23.02 -15.00
N ALA A 229 24.06 22.29 -16.12
CA ALA A 229 24.94 22.64 -17.24
C ALA A 229 24.54 23.96 -17.90
N GLU A 230 23.24 24.24 -18.06
CA GLU A 230 22.75 25.52 -18.58
C GLU A 230 23.15 26.70 -17.68
N LYS A 231 23.01 26.57 -16.36
CA LYS A 231 23.42 27.61 -15.40
C LYS A 231 24.93 27.89 -15.38
N LEU A 232 25.77 26.97 -15.86
CA LEU A 232 27.22 27.16 -16.00
C LEU A 232 27.62 27.86 -17.30
N LEU A 233 26.69 28.00 -18.25
CA LEU A 233 26.90 28.62 -19.56
C LEU A 233 26.42 30.08 -19.63
N ILE A 234 25.90 30.63 -18.53
CA ILE A 234 25.39 32.01 -18.37
C ILE A 234 26.19 32.70 -17.27
#